data_AF-A0A8S3U3V5-F1
#
_entry.id   AF-A0A8S3U3V5-F1
#
_cell.length_a   1.000
_cell.length_b   1.000
_cell.length_c   1.000
_cell.angle_alpha   90.00
_cell.angle_beta   90.00
_cell.angle_gamma   90.00
#
_symmetry.space_group_name_H-M   'P 1'
#
loop_
_entity.id
_entity.type
_entity.pdbx_description
1 polymer ?
#
loop_
_entity_poly.entity_id
_entity_poly.type
_entity_poly.pdbx_seq_one_letter_code
_entity_poly.pdbx_strand_id
1 'polypeptide(L)'
;MEYTPVFFNAMFVLLIGVYVYKNERRIADIWTTHDGTGVTYIRWGKKLCDGSNTETIYSGQVGGGHYAHTGASVNYVCLPNDPDVAQPLKPHCDYDLIYGAEYQIGAYNQPQGMRSGIENRDAACAVCLAKGRDTCYKGWTKEYSGILMAGKYDHSASSEYACVDNDAEAISDDSKDDNGILFYPVKQSADH
;
A
#
# COMPACT_ATOMS: atom_id res chain seq x y z
N MET A 1 30.07 -7.55 -9.82
CA MET A 1 29.57 -6.89 -8.60
C MET A 1 28.27 -7.57 -8.24
N GLU A 2 28.32 -8.50 -7.30
CA GLU A 2 27.14 -9.15 -6.73
C GLU A 2 26.49 -8.16 -5.77
N TYR A 3 25.23 -7.82 -6.04
CA TYR A 3 24.44 -6.98 -5.16
C TYR A 3 23.76 -7.88 -4.13
N THR A 4 24.05 -7.65 -2.84
CA THR A 4 23.33 -8.27 -1.72
C THR A 4 22.03 -7.49 -1.46
N PRO A 5 20.85 -8.06 -1.74
CA PRO A 5 19.58 -7.39 -1.45
C PRO A 5 19.34 -7.36 0.07
N VAL A 6 18.85 -6.22 0.56
CA VAL A 6 18.36 -6.09 1.94
C VAL A 6 16.94 -6.66 1.98
N PHE A 7 16.73 -7.72 2.76
CA PHE A 7 15.45 -8.42 2.86
C PHE A 7 14.56 -7.76 3.91
N PHE A 8 13.54 -7.03 3.47
CA PHE A 8 12.32 -6.82 4.24
C PHE A 8 11.18 -7.47 3.43
N ASN A 9 10.60 -8.54 3.98
CA ASN A 9 9.41 -9.25 3.48
C ASN A 9 9.02 -8.98 2.00
N ALA A 10 9.55 -9.81 1.10
CA ALA A 10 9.07 -9.97 -0.29
C ALA A 10 9.04 -8.73 -1.21
N MET A 11 9.72 -7.64 -0.83
CA MET A 11 9.80 -6.40 -1.60
C MET A 11 11.25 -6.13 -2.03
N PHE A 12 11.51 -6.11 -3.34
CA PHE A 12 12.83 -5.78 -3.90
C PHE A 12 12.86 -4.33 -4.36
N VAL A 13 13.74 -3.54 -3.75
CA VAL A 13 14.03 -2.17 -4.19
C VAL A 13 15.17 -2.23 -5.21
N LEU A 14 14.88 -1.93 -6.48
CA LEU A 14 15.89 -1.71 -7.52
C LEU A 14 15.96 -0.21 -7.81
N LEU A 15 17.08 0.28 -8.34
CA LEU A 15 17.31 1.71 -8.66
C LEU A 15 16.27 2.34 -9.61
N ILE A 16 15.36 1.53 -10.18
CA ILE A 16 14.34 1.94 -11.16
C ILE A 16 12.90 1.64 -10.69
N GLY A 17 12.70 1.16 -9.45
CA GLY A 17 11.37 0.88 -8.91
C GLY A 17 11.36 -0.17 -7.80
N VAL A 18 10.26 -0.20 -7.05
CA VAL A 18 10.00 -1.26 -6.08
C VAL A 18 9.21 -2.37 -6.76
N TYR A 19 9.61 -3.60 -6.53
CA TYR A 19 8.96 -4.79 -7.09
C TYR A 19 8.48 -5.68 -5.95
N VAL A 20 7.20 -6.04 -5.99
CA VAL A 20 6.62 -7.01 -5.06
C VAL A 20 6.62 -8.38 -5.74
N TYR A 21 7.21 -9.36 -5.06
CA TYR A 21 7.35 -10.71 -5.59
C TYR A 21 6.78 -11.73 -4.62
N LYS A 22 6.16 -12.81 -5.14
CA LYS A 22 5.62 -13.90 -4.32
C LYS A 22 6.63 -15.03 -4.14
N ASN A 23 6.93 -15.43 -2.89
CA ASN A 23 7.69 -16.64 -2.53
C ASN A 23 6.74 -17.75 -2.07
N GLU A 24 7.07 -18.99 -2.38
CA GLU A 24 6.26 -20.15 -1.98
C GLU A 24 6.88 -21.00 -0.85
N ARG A 25 7.99 -20.57 -0.24
CA ARG A 25 8.56 -21.26 0.91
C ARG A 25 8.40 -20.43 2.18
N ARG A 26 7.62 -20.99 3.13
CA ARG A 26 7.23 -20.49 4.46
C ARG A 26 6.12 -19.43 4.47
N ILE A 27 4.89 -19.93 4.62
CA ILE A 27 3.71 -19.16 5.01
C ILE A 27 3.78 -18.97 6.53
N ALA A 28 4.55 -17.99 7.00
CA ALA A 28 4.52 -17.58 8.40
C ALA A 28 4.62 -16.06 8.60
N ASP A 29 4.93 -15.29 7.56
CA ASP A 29 5.04 -13.83 7.68
C ASP A 29 4.03 -13.13 6.75
N ILE A 30 3.03 -12.51 7.38
CA ILE A 30 2.09 -11.49 6.86
C ILE A 30 1.33 -11.87 5.57
N TRP A 31 0.84 -13.11 5.43
CA TRP A 31 -0.20 -13.43 4.45
C TRP A 31 -1.19 -14.43 5.07
N THR A 32 -2.47 -14.07 5.11
CA THR A 32 -3.52 -15.04 5.46
C THR A 32 -3.76 -15.95 4.27
N THR A 33 -3.56 -17.26 4.45
CA THR A 33 -3.96 -18.26 3.46
C THR A 33 -5.48 -18.23 3.31
N HIS A 34 -5.97 -18.02 2.09
CA HIS A 34 -7.38 -18.19 1.78
C HIS A 34 -7.62 -19.67 1.49
N ASP A 35 -8.30 -20.38 2.39
CA ASP A 35 -8.76 -21.78 2.25
C ASP A 35 -7.75 -22.79 1.68
N GLY A 36 -6.44 -22.54 1.83
CA GLY A 36 -5.37 -23.37 1.29
C GLY A 36 -5.17 -23.29 -0.23
N THR A 37 -5.85 -22.39 -0.94
CA THR A 37 -5.83 -22.28 -2.42
C THR A 37 -5.00 -21.11 -2.94
N GLY A 38 -4.45 -20.26 -2.07
CA GLY A 38 -3.63 -19.11 -2.47
C GLY A 38 -3.13 -18.25 -1.30
N VAL A 39 -2.46 -17.15 -1.64
CA VAL A 39 -2.04 -16.12 -0.68
C VAL A 39 -2.71 -14.80 -1.04
N THR A 40 -3.20 -14.09 -0.04
CA THR A 40 -3.74 -12.74 -0.23
C THR A 40 -2.61 -11.72 -0.21
N TYR A 41 -2.79 -10.58 -0.86
CA TYR A 41 -1.93 -9.41 -0.67
C TYR A 41 -2.70 -8.11 -0.93
N ILE A 42 -2.18 -6.98 -0.45
CA ILE A 42 -2.77 -5.66 -0.74
C ILE A 42 -1.97 -4.99 -1.85
N ARG A 43 -2.68 -4.55 -2.89
CA ARG A 43 -2.15 -3.70 -3.95
C ARG A 43 -2.51 -2.25 -3.66
N TRP A 44 -1.55 -1.49 -3.18
CA TRP A 44 -1.73 -0.08 -2.87
C TRP A 44 -1.75 0.75 -4.16
N GLY A 45 -2.72 1.66 -4.25
CA GLY A 45 -2.88 2.57 -5.38
C GLY A 45 -3.66 2.00 -6.56
N LYS A 46 -4.33 0.85 -6.46
CA LYS A 46 -5.18 0.33 -7.55
C LYS A 46 -6.52 -0.14 -7.03
N LYS A 47 -7.58 0.05 -7.81
CA LYS A 47 -8.90 -0.49 -7.50
C LYS A 47 -9.01 -1.98 -7.78
N LEU A 48 -8.19 -2.51 -8.69
CA LEU A 48 -8.25 -3.91 -9.14
C LEU A 48 -6.88 -4.58 -9.12
N CYS A 49 -6.89 -5.90 -9.02
CA CYS A 49 -5.74 -6.78 -9.15
C CYS A 49 -5.57 -7.19 -10.61
N ASP A 50 -4.48 -6.78 -11.24
CA ASP A 50 -4.20 -7.03 -12.66
C ASP A 50 -3.07 -8.03 -12.79
N GLY A 51 -3.42 -9.32 -12.77
CA GLY A 51 -2.46 -10.42 -12.85
C GLY A 51 -3.12 -11.68 -13.39
N SER A 52 -2.38 -12.42 -14.24
CA SER A 52 -2.91 -13.61 -14.93
C SER A 52 -3.38 -14.74 -14.00
N ASN A 53 -2.93 -14.74 -12.74
CA ASN A 53 -3.29 -15.75 -11.74
C ASN A 53 -3.78 -15.11 -10.43
N THR A 54 -4.34 -13.91 -10.53
CA THR A 54 -4.84 -13.16 -9.39
C THR A 54 -6.28 -12.76 -9.58
N GLU A 55 -7.04 -12.75 -8.50
CA GLU A 55 -8.38 -12.20 -8.47
C GLU A 55 -8.50 -11.13 -7.41
N THR A 56 -9.36 -10.15 -7.67
CA THR A 56 -9.71 -9.13 -6.68
C THR A 56 -10.74 -9.71 -5.72
N ILE A 57 -10.41 -9.77 -4.43
CA ILE A 57 -11.36 -10.13 -3.38
C ILE A 57 -12.30 -8.95 -3.13
N TYR A 58 -11.72 -7.77 -2.86
CA TYR A 58 -12.47 -6.52 -2.77
C TYR A 58 -11.61 -5.32 -3.13
N SER A 59 -12.28 -4.25 -3.52
CA SER A 59 -11.71 -2.92 -3.75
C SER A 59 -12.07 -2.01 -2.58
N GLY A 60 -11.18 -1.07 -2.28
CA GLY A 60 -11.34 -0.21 -1.12
C GLY A 60 -10.57 1.09 -1.22
N GLN A 61 -10.72 1.90 -0.18
CA GLN A 61 -9.93 3.10 0.09
C GLN A 61 -8.82 2.78 1.07
N VAL A 62 -7.62 3.30 0.82
CA VAL A 62 -6.54 3.20 1.81
C VAL A 62 -6.90 4.09 2.99
N GLY A 63 -6.73 3.57 4.20
CA GLY A 63 -6.88 4.34 5.42
C GLY A 63 -5.72 4.11 6.40
N GLY A 64 -5.68 4.93 7.44
CA GLY A 64 -4.70 4.87 8.50
C GLY A 64 -4.90 6.01 9.51
N GLY A 65 -3.91 6.26 10.36
CA GLY A 65 -4.00 7.32 11.35
C GLY A 65 -3.63 8.71 10.79
N HIS A 66 -4.16 9.76 11.41
CA HIS A 66 -3.89 11.14 11.01
C HIS A 66 -2.42 11.52 11.18
N TYR A 67 -1.83 12.18 10.20
CA TYR A 67 -0.39 12.50 10.16
C TYR A 67 0.14 13.31 11.36
N ALA A 68 -0.73 14.08 12.03
CA ALA A 68 -0.36 14.90 13.18
C ALA A 68 -0.68 14.26 14.55
N HIS A 69 -1.35 13.11 14.60
CA HIS A 69 -1.74 12.49 15.87
C HIS A 69 -0.62 11.58 16.39
N THR A 70 -0.05 11.90 17.55
CA THR A 70 1.06 11.14 18.13
C THR A 70 0.69 9.71 18.55
N GLY A 71 -0.60 9.44 18.74
CA GLY A 71 -1.14 8.10 19.03
C GLY A 71 -1.67 7.35 17.80
N ALA A 72 -1.54 7.92 16.59
CA ALA A 72 -2.03 7.32 15.35
C ALA A 72 -1.37 5.97 15.06
N SER A 73 -2.16 5.06 14.47
CA SER A 73 -1.63 3.84 13.86
C SER A 73 -0.63 4.15 12.73
N VAL A 74 0.46 3.38 12.69
CA VAL A 74 1.51 3.48 11.66
C VAL A 74 1.18 2.73 10.37
N ASN A 75 0.20 1.83 10.42
CA ASN A 75 -0.12 0.93 9.32
C ASN A 75 -1.08 1.57 8.32
N TYR A 76 -0.90 1.24 7.05
CA TYR A 76 -1.94 1.40 6.04
C TYR A 76 -2.89 0.21 6.10
N VAL A 77 -4.18 0.47 5.97
CA VAL A 77 -5.22 -0.57 5.86
C VAL A 77 -6.06 -0.33 4.61
N CYS A 78 -6.58 -1.41 4.02
CA CYS A 78 -7.51 -1.30 2.90
C CYS A 78 -8.94 -1.41 3.43
N LEU A 79 -9.70 -0.32 3.37
CA LEU A 79 -11.08 -0.24 3.84
C LEU A 79 -12.04 -0.57 2.69
N PRO A 80 -12.90 -1.60 2.81
CA PRO A 80 -13.88 -1.92 1.78
C PRO A 80 -14.78 -0.73 1.43
N ASN A 81 -15.16 -0.60 0.16
CA ASN A 81 -16.10 0.44 -0.27
C ASN A 81 -17.54 0.22 0.23
N ASP A 82 -17.84 -1.00 0.69
CA ASP A 82 -19.10 -1.48 1.20
C ASP A 82 -18.96 -2.02 2.64
N PRO A 83 -18.60 -1.17 3.61
CA PRO A 83 -18.38 -1.62 4.98
C PRO A 83 -19.69 -2.12 5.61
N ASP A 84 -19.57 -3.20 6.38
CA ASP A 84 -20.65 -3.62 7.28
C ASP A 84 -20.95 -2.51 8.30
N VAL A 85 -22.19 -2.48 8.78
CA VAL A 85 -22.61 -1.52 9.81
C VAL A 85 -21.84 -1.81 11.10
N ALA A 86 -20.90 -0.92 11.43
CA ALA A 86 -20.20 -0.97 12.70
C ALA A 86 -21.16 -0.73 13.87
N GLN A 87 -20.94 -1.43 14.98
CA GLN A 87 -21.67 -1.11 16.21
C GLN A 87 -21.27 0.31 16.67
N PRO A 88 -22.24 1.20 16.96
CA PRO A 88 -21.92 2.55 17.35
C PRO A 88 -21.15 2.54 18.67
N LEU A 89 -19.99 3.18 18.68
CA LEU A 89 -19.26 3.46 19.91
C LEU A 89 -20.02 4.51 20.73
N LYS A 90 -19.82 4.49 22.06
CA LYS A 90 -20.36 5.54 22.92
C LYS A 90 -19.72 6.87 22.52
N PRO A 91 -20.46 7.98 22.50
CA PRO A 91 -19.88 9.28 22.21
C PRO A 91 -18.92 9.69 23.33
N HIS A 92 -17.62 9.60 23.04
CA HIS A 92 -16.53 10.02 23.93
C HIS A 92 -15.32 10.45 23.10
N CYS A 93 -14.40 11.22 23.68
CA CYS A 93 -13.22 11.77 23.00
C CYS A 93 -11.95 10.89 23.15
N ASP A 94 -12.07 9.65 23.60
CA ASP A 94 -10.92 8.79 23.99
C ASP A 94 -10.66 7.68 22.96
N TYR A 95 -10.86 7.98 21.67
CA TYR A 95 -10.70 7.01 20.58
C TYR A 95 -9.60 7.43 19.61
N ASP A 96 -8.90 6.44 19.08
CA ASP A 96 -8.16 6.64 17.83
C ASP A 96 -9.14 6.71 16.66
N LEU A 97 -8.71 7.36 15.59
CA LEU A 97 -9.54 7.64 14.42
C LEU A 97 -8.82 7.16 13.17
N ILE A 98 -9.60 6.57 12.27
CA ILE A 98 -9.14 6.15 10.96
C ILE A 98 -9.53 7.19 9.91
N TYR A 99 -8.57 7.56 9.08
CA TYR A 99 -8.69 8.58 8.04
C TYR A 99 -8.32 7.98 6.70
N GLY A 100 -8.86 8.54 5.63
CA GLY A 100 -8.45 8.22 4.26
C GLY A 100 -6.97 8.54 4.03
N ALA A 101 -6.34 7.83 3.10
CA ALA A 101 -4.98 8.11 2.69
C ALA A 101 -4.93 9.00 1.46
N GLU A 102 -4.06 10.00 1.45
CA GLU A 102 -3.97 10.95 0.33
C GLU A 102 -2.61 10.94 -0.35
N TYR A 103 -2.60 11.10 -1.67
CA TYR A 103 -1.36 11.31 -2.41
C TYR A 103 -0.87 12.74 -2.25
N GLN A 104 0.32 12.89 -1.68
CA GLN A 104 0.98 14.18 -1.53
C GLN A 104 2.11 14.30 -2.56
N ILE A 105 1.71 14.26 -3.84
CA ILE A 105 2.59 14.30 -5.02
C ILE A 105 2.27 15.49 -5.91
N GLY A 106 2.94 16.61 -5.64
CA GLY A 106 2.83 17.84 -6.42
C GLY A 106 3.97 18.00 -7.43
N ALA A 107 4.03 19.18 -8.05
CA ALA A 107 5.01 19.49 -9.10
C ALA A 107 6.48 19.28 -8.68
N TYR A 108 6.80 19.41 -7.39
CA TYR A 108 8.18 19.36 -6.88
C TYR A 108 8.65 17.96 -6.45
N ASN A 109 7.73 17.04 -6.17
CA ASN A 109 8.06 15.71 -5.67
C ASN A 109 7.41 14.58 -6.49
N GLN A 110 6.76 14.87 -7.63
CA GLN A 110 6.22 13.86 -8.54
C GLN A 110 7.28 12.82 -8.95
N PRO A 111 7.12 11.54 -8.59
CA PRO A 111 8.04 10.49 -9.01
C PRO A 111 7.96 10.24 -10.52
N GLN A 112 9.10 10.04 -11.16
CA GLN A 112 9.14 9.63 -12.56
C GLN A 112 8.45 8.26 -12.73
N GLY A 113 7.48 8.18 -13.64
CA GLY A 113 6.74 6.94 -13.92
C GLY A 113 5.52 6.70 -13.03
N MET A 114 5.27 7.56 -12.04
CA MET A 114 4.00 7.58 -11.32
C MET A 114 2.98 8.46 -12.05
N ARG A 115 1.69 8.07 -12.00
CA ARG A 115 0.58 8.88 -12.52
C ARG A 115 0.59 10.28 -11.90
N SER A 116 0.45 11.31 -12.75
CA SER A 116 0.34 12.71 -12.32
C SER A 116 -1.11 13.14 -12.14
N GLY A 117 -1.34 14.24 -11.41
CA GLY A 117 -2.67 14.85 -11.27
C GLY A 117 -3.57 14.19 -10.23
N ILE A 118 -2.99 13.34 -9.38
CA ILE A 118 -3.67 12.69 -8.25
C ILE A 118 -3.35 13.32 -6.88
N GLU A 119 -2.69 14.48 -6.88
CA GLU A 119 -2.40 15.26 -5.68
C GLU A 119 -3.67 15.56 -4.87
N ASN A 120 -3.58 15.38 -3.54
CA ASN A 120 -4.67 15.58 -2.58
C ASN A 120 -5.93 14.79 -2.94
N ARG A 121 -5.76 13.57 -3.48
CA ARG A 121 -6.86 12.64 -3.72
C ARG A 121 -6.67 11.39 -2.89
N ASP A 122 -7.80 10.82 -2.49
CA ASP A 122 -7.86 9.58 -1.75
C ASP A 122 -7.31 8.39 -2.54
N ALA A 123 -6.39 7.65 -1.94
CA ALA A 123 -5.73 6.52 -2.54
C ALA A 123 -6.64 5.27 -2.56
N ALA A 124 -6.71 4.62 -3.71
CA ALA A 124 -7.39 3.34 -3.85
C ALA A 124 -6.52 2.16 -3.38
N CYS A 125 -7.16 1.06 -3.02
CA CYS A 125 -6.50 -0.23 -2.80
C CYS A 125 -7.37 -1.40 -3.27
N ALA A 126 -6.71 -2.53 -3.49
CA ALA A 126 -7.34 -3.79 -3.78
C ALA A 126 -6.71 -4.88 -2.93
N VAL A 127 -7.55 -5.76 -2.36
CA VAL A 127 -7.08 -7.00 -1.75
C VAL A 127 -7.16 -8.10 -2.80
N CYS A 128 -6.02 -8.73 -3.06
CA CYS A 128 -5.81 -9.64 -4.18
C CYS A 128 -5.57 -11.05 -3.66
N LEU A 129 -6.22 -12.05 -4.24
CA LEU A 129 -5.87 -13.45 -4.05
C LEU A 129 -5.00 -13.93 -5.21
N ALA A 130 -3.75 -14.24 -4.93
CA ALA A 130 -2.88 -14.94 -5.86
C ALA A 130 -3.06 -16.44 -5.70
N LYS A 131 -3.73 -17.08 -6.67
CA LYS A 131 -4.04 -18.52 -6.65
C LYS A 131 -2.76 -19.37 -6.63
N GLY A 132 -2.83 -20.51 -5.94
CA GLY A 132 -1.81 -21.55 -5.98
C GLY A 132 -1.74 -22.21 -7.35
N ARG A 133 -0.65 -22.95 -7.64
CA ARG A 133 -0.52 -23.76 -8.84
C ARG A 133 -0.24 -25.21 -8.49
N ASP A 134 -0.67 -26.12 -9.36
CA ASP A 134 -0.45 -27.56 -9.24
C ASP A 134 0.85 -28.05 -9.92
N THR A 135 1.70 -27.15 -10.41
CA THR A 135 2.96 -27.49 -11.11
C THR A 135 4.21 -26.99 -10.34
N CYS A 136 5.27 -27.80 -10.32
CA CYS A 136 6.51 -27.57 -9.54
C CYS A 136 7.41 -26.45 -10.12
N TYR A 137 8.08 -25.64 -9.28
CA TYR A 137 8.70 -24.34 -9.67
C TYR A 137 10.24 -24.26 -9.80
N LYS A 138 10.69 -23.29 -10.64
CA LYS A 138 11.89 -22.44 -10.48
C LYS A 138 11.49 -20.94 -10.60
N GLY A 139 11.99 -20.07 -9.71
CA GLY A 139 11.92 -18.59 -9.83
C GLY A 139 10.79 -17.89 -9.04
N TRP A 140 10.91 -16.56 -8.85
CA TRP A 140 9.88 -15.66 -8.32
C TRP A 140 9.07 -15.03 -9.46
N THR A 141 7.79 -14.75 -9.26
CA THR A 141 6.95 -14.01 -10.23
C THR A 141 6.70 -12.59 -9.72
N LYS A 142 6.92 -11.58 -10.58
CA LYS A 142 6.62 -10.18 -10.27
C LYS A 142 5.11 -10.01 -10.27
N GLU A 143 4.59 -9.45 -9.18
CA GLU A 143 3.15 -9.19 -9.04
C GLU A 143 2.81 -7.79 -9.54
N TYR A 144 3.42 -6.77 -8.96
CA TYR A 144 3.35 -5.39 -9.44
C TYR A 144 4.65 -4.64 -9.14
N SER A 145 4.78 -3.45 -9.69
CA SER A 145 5.85 -2.51 -9.31
C SER A 145 5.27 -1.15 -8.99
N GLY A 146 5.97 -0.45 -8.12
CA GLY A 146 5.52 0.82 -7.60
C GLY A 146 6.64 1.73 -7.15
N ILE A 147 6.21 2.85 -6.58
CA ILE A 147 7.04 3.82 -5.88
C ILE A 147 6.93 3.56 -4.37
N LEU A 148 8.05 3.65 -3.67
CA LEU A 148 8.07 3.61 -2.22
C LEU A 148 7.47 4.90 -1.66
N MET A 149 6.42 4.78 -0.87
CA MET A 149 5.75 5.91 -0.24
C MET A 149 5.60 5.71 1.27
N ALA A 150 5.61 6.82 2.00
CA ALA A 150 5.46 6.89 3.45
C ALA A 150 4.95 8.28 3.86
N GLY A 151 4.76 8.53 5.16
CA GLY A 151 4.59 9.87 5.71
C GLY A 151 5.83 10.73 5.50
N LYS A 152 5.64 12.05 5.57
CA LYS A 152 6.74 13.01 5.45
C LYS A 152 7.60 12.97 6.72
N TYR A 153 8.90 13.18 6.55
CA TYR A 153 9.91 13.04 7.63
C TYR A 153 9.69 13.95 8.85
N ASP A 154 8.91 15.03 8.74
CA ASP A 154 8.62 15.99 9.80
C ASP A 154 7.20 15.85 10.38
N HIS A 155 6.46 14.80 10.00
CA HIS A 155 5.15 14.50 10.57
C HIS A 155 5.27 13.92 11.99
N SER A 156 4.26 14.20 12.82
CA SER A 156 4.23 13.72 14.22
C SER A 156 3.87 12.24 14.32
N ALA A 157 2.99 11.76 13.45
CA ALA A 157 2.70 10.34 13.29
C ALA A 157 3.74 9.70 12.36
N SER A 158 4.19 8.49 12.72
CA SER A 158 4.98 7.65 11.81
C SER A 158 4.08 6.90 10.85
N SER A 159 4.64 6.44 9.73
CA SER A 159 3.99 5.45 8.87
C SER A 159 4.95 4.31 8.55
N GLU A 160 4.41 3.19 8.12
CA GLU A 160 5.19 2.17 7.43
C GLU A 160 5.59 2.63 6.01
N TYR A 161 6.42 1.83 5.35
CA TYR A 161 6.72 1.98 3.94
C TYR A 161 5.76 1.15 3.10
N ALA A 162 5.10 1.77 2.13
CA ALA A 162 4.21 1.10 1.19
C ALA A 162 4.77 1.15 -0.25
N CYS A 163 4.64 0.05 -0.99
CA CYS A 163 4.84 0.05 -2.44
C CYS A 163 3.53 0.47 -3.11
N VAL A 164 3.43 1.70 -3.58
CA VAL A 164 2.24 2.22 -4.29
C VAL A 164 2.42 2.04 -5.78
N ASP A 165 1.43 1.44 -6.46
CA ASP A 165 1.49 1.16 -7.90
C ASP A 165 1.87 2.39 -8.74
N ASN A 166 2.65 2.19 -9.80
CA ASN A 166 3.07 3.27 -10.69
C ASN A 166 1.87 3.92 -11.41
N ASP A 167 0.87 3.13 -11.78
CA ASP A 167 -0.40 3.65 -12.35
C ASP A 167 -1.43 3.86 -11.23
N ALA A 168 -1.01 4.59 -10.18
CA ALA A 168 -1.81 4.86 -9.01
C ALA A 168 -3.16 5.50 -9.36
N GLU A 169 -4.22 5.04 -8.69
CA GLU A 169 -5.60 5.48 -8.88
C GLU A 169 -6.09 6.18 -7.62
N ALA A 170 -6.90 7.22 -7.85
CA ALA A 170 -7.71 7.85 -6.82
C ALA A 170 -9.08 7.18 -6.71
N ILE A 171 -9.68 7.18 -5.52
CA ILE A 171 -11.05 6.70 -5.30
C ILE A 171 -12.05 7.49 -6.14
N SER A 172 -11.95 8.81 -6.10
CA SER A 172 -12.78 9.75 -6.85
C SER A 172 -11.94 10.85 -7.50
N ASP A 173 -12.60 11.63 -8.36
CA ASP A 173 -12.02 12.85 -8.91
C ASP A 173 -12.17 14.06 -7.96
N ASP A 174 -12.64 13.85 -6.73
CA ASP A 174 -12.63 14.90 -5.72
C ASP A 174 -11.21 15.05 -5.18
N SER A 175 -10.77 16.30 -5.09
CA SER A 175 -9.56 16.65 -4.37
C SER A 175 -9.99 17.31 -3.07
N LYS A 176 -9.75 16.61 -1.97
CA LYS A 176 -9.93 17.12 -0.62
C LYS A 176 -8.60 16.91 0.08
N ASP A 177 -8.16 17.95 0.77
CA ASP A 177 -6.97 17.89 1.62
C ASP A 177 -7.47 17.63 3.06
N ASP A 178 -8.11 16.47 3.22
CA ASP A 178 -8.67 15.97 4.47
C ASP A 178 -7.56 15.53 5.45
N ASN A 179 -6.31 15.45 4.98
CA ASN A 179 -5.10 15.38 5.79
C ASN A 179 -5.08 14.15 6.72
N GLY A 180 -5.44 12.99 6.19
CA GLY A 180 -5.46 11.72 6.94
C GLY A 180 -4.07 11.09 7.13
N ILE A 181 -3.94 9.82 6.75
CA ILE A 181 -2.61 9.20 6.58
C ILE A 181 -2.08 9.61 5.20
N LEU A 182 -0.79 9.92 5.06
CA LEU A 182 -0.31 10.57 3.84
C LEU A 182 0.71 9.72 3.09
N PHE A 183 0.66 9.78 1.75
CA PHE A 183 1.63 9.18 0.86
C PHE A 183 2.54 10.24 0.24
N TYR A 184 3.74 10.37 0.79
CA TYR A 184 4.87 11.10 0.21
C TYR A 184 5.86 10.11 -0.43
N PRO A 185 6.45 10.46 -1.58
CA PRO A 185 7.53 9.68 -2.15
C PRO A 185 8.73 9.61 -1.22
N VAL A 186 9.27 8.41 -1.07
CA VAL A 186 10.48 8.19 -0.28
C VAL A 186 11.70 8.44 -1.14
N LYS A 187 12.58 9.31 -0.64
CA LYS A 187 13.91 9.53 -1.17
C LYS A 187 14.93 8.87 -0.25
N GLN A 188 15.89 8.16 -0.82
CA GLN A 188 17.05 7.68 -0.08
C GLN A 188 17.90 8.87 0.38
N SER A 189 18.29 8.93 1.67
CA SER A 189 19.27 9.92 2.12
C SER A 189 20.57 9.69 1.36
N ALA A 190 21.05 10.72 0.68
CA ALA A 190 22.33 10.67 -0.02
C ALA A 190 23.44 11.01 0.99
N ASP A 191 23.70 10.09 1.90
CA ASP A 191 24.90 10.12 2.74
C ASP A 191 25.84 9.03 2.21
N HIS A 192 27.04 9.45 1.83
CA HIS A 192 28.16 8.59 1.45
C HIS A 192 28.64 7.73 2.62
#